data_AF-A5CTH0-F1
#
_entry.id   AF-A5CTH0-F1
#
_cell.length_a   1.000
_cell.length_b   1.000
_cell.length_c   1.000
_cell.angle_alpha   90.00
_cell.angle_beta   90.00
_cell.angle_gamma   90.00
#
_symmetry.space_group_name_H-M   'P 1'
#
loop_
_entity.id
_entity.type
_entity.pdbx_description
1 polymer ?
#
loop_
_entity_poly.entity_id
_entity_poly.type
_entity_poly.pdbx_seq_one_letter_code
_entity_poly.pdbx_strand_id
1 'polypeptide(L)'
;MVVAGLVVLAGLGTAAATGSLDAGSTASTPPIAEGVGSAVTSTATPRGQAMGTPDGRRGSVVPDFTADPPVRVPMTDAELAESLRVRADQAWSLVLEQQPDAVRPDARMERVVDDEEDYAEQQVACLRDAGVTAFTEGQSSFSITDGDPVAVYACSVRFPLRDSGGRTDAELAYIHDYYVSYLIPCYAAEGRPYVGEVPAVDDFIADVRAERPWTPFPDAMSDGVAAACPVLPAAYR
;
A
#
# COMPACT_ATOMS: atom_id res chain seq x y z
N MET A 1 -7.93 17.56 -36.16
CA MET A 1 -8.89 16.80 -35.34
C MET A 1 -8.41 16.92 -33.91
N VAL A 2 -9.14 17.67 -33.08
CA VAL A 2 -8.76 17.97 -31.68
C VAL A 2 -9.84 17.34 -30.80
N VAL A 3 -9.44 16.51 -29.85
CA VAL A 3 -10.33 16.03 -28.79
C VAL A 3 -9.78 16.57 -27.48
N ALA A 4 -10.44 17.60 -26.96
CA ALA A 4 -10.22 18.15 -25.63
C ALA A 4 -11.12 17.38 -24.64
N GLY A 5 -10.52 16.78 -23.60
CA GLY A 5 -11.23 16.13 -22.51
C GLY A 5 -11.31 17.05 -21.29
N LEU A 6 -12.51 17.54 -21.00
CA LEU A 6 -12.85 18.38 -19.85
C LEU A 6 -13.68 17.50 -18.90
N VAL A 7 -13.24 17.30 -17.66
CA VAL A 7 -14.04 16.60 -16.64
C VAL A 7 -14.38 17.57 -15.51
N VAL A 8 -15.66 17.92 -15.44
CA VAL A 8 -16.34 18.58 -14.31
C VAL A 8 -17.24 17.53 -13.68
N LEU A 9 -17.15 17.32 -12.36
CA LEU A 9 -18.17 16.59 -11.60
C LEU A 9 -18.69 17.45 -10.45
N ALA A 10 -20.01 17.65 -10.53
CA ALA A 10 -20.82 18.52 -9.69
C ALA A 10 -21.21 17.84 -8.37
N GLY A 11 -21.15 18.59 -7.27
CA GLY A 11 -21.77 18.23 -6.00
C GLY A 11 -23.22 18.71 -5.96
N LEU A 12 -24.17 17.77 -5.99
CA LEU A 12 -25.60 18.02 -5.70
C LEU A 12 -25.85 17.83 -4.21
N GLY A 13 -26.48 18.82 -3.58
CA GLY A 13 -27.01 18.72 -2.22
C GLY A 13 -28.52 18.46 -2.21
N THR A 14 -29.01 17.85 -1.12
CA THR A 14 -30.40 17.93 -0.60
C THR A 14 -30.37 17.53 0.88
N ALA A 15 -30.67 18.44 1.82
CA ALA A 15 -31.99 18.75 2.40
C ALA A 15 -32.44 17.75 3.50
N ALA A 16 -32.40 18.21 4.76
CA ALA A 16 -33.01 17.56 5.91
C ALA A 16 -34.49 17.94 6.03
N ALA A 17 -35.37 16.97 6.27
CA ALA A 17 -36.76 17.18 6.61
C ALA A 17 -37.09 16.46 7.93
N THR A 18 -37.62 17.22 8.88
CA THR A 18 -38.24 16.77 10.12
C THR A 18 -39.66 16.25 9.87
N GLY A 19 -40.07 15.21 10.60
CA GLY A 19 -41.48 14.81 10.68
C GLY A 19 -41.74 13.86 11.85
N SER A 20 -42.39 14.37 12.90
CA SER A 20 -43.05 13.58 13.95
C SER A 20 -44.47 13.26 13.52
N LEU A 21 -44.98 12.05 13.78
CA LEU A 21 -46.38 11.83 14.13
C LEU A 21 -46.52 10.61 15.05
N ASP A 22 -47.39 10.81 16.03
CA ASP A 22 -47.78 9.99 17.18
C ASP A 22 -49.07 9.19 16.86
N ALA A 23 -49.51 8.38 17.84
CA ALA A 23 -50.73 7.56 17.96
C ALA A 23 -50.59 6.08 17.54
N GLY A 24 -50.91 5.08 18.36
CA GLY A 24 -51.42 5.04 19.73
C GLY A 24 -51.83 3.60 20.12
N SER A 25 -51.90 3.33 21.42
CA SER A 25 -52.74 2.36 22.19
C SER A 25 -53.08 0.97 21.60
N THR A 26 -53.10 -0.16 22.32
CA THR A 26 -53.02 -0.51 23.75
C THR A 26 -52.94 -2.03 23.86
N ALA A 27 -52.19 -2.51 24.87
CA ALA A 27 -52.38 -3.70 25.71
C ALA A 27 -53.21 -4.90 25.22
N SER A 28 -52.65 -6.11 25.37
CA SER A 28 -53.30 -7.20 26.13
C SER A 28 -52.32 -8.37 26.41
N THR A 29 -52.18 -8.70 27.70
CA THR A 29 -51.58 -9.89 28.32
C THR A 29 -52.44 -10.17 29.57
N PRO A 30 -52.54 -11.38 30.17
CA PRO A 30 -52.58 -12.78 29.70
C PRO A 30 -53.90 -13.48 30.19
N PRO A 31 -53.99 -14.84 30.28
CA PRO A 31 -53.54 -15.51 31.51
C PRO A 31 -52.83 -16.88 31.33
N ILE A 32 -52.31 -17.33 32.47
CA ILE A 32 -51.36 -18.41 32.78
C ILE A 32 -51.97 -19.82 32.68
N ALA A 33 -51.16 -20.82 32.31
CA ALA A 33 -51.26 -22.19 32.86
C ALA A 33 -49.90 -22.93 32.80
N GLU A 34 -49.45 -23.38 33.97
CA GLU A 34 -48.26 -24.21 34.22
C GLU A 34 -48.40 -25.64 33.67
N GLY A 35 -47.28 -26.29 33.33
CA GLY A 35 -47.28 -27.70 32.92
C GLY A 35 -45.93 -28.30 32.55
N VAL A 36 -45.07 -28.52 33.55
CA VAL A 36 -44.17 -29.67 33.77
C VAL A 36 -43.48 -30.38 32.57
N GLY A 37 -42.15 -30.36 32.55
CA GLY A 37 -41.35 -31.59 32.41
C GLY A 37 -40.52 -31.77 31.13
N SER A 38 -39.20 -31.49 31.21
CA SER A 38 -38.10 -32.39 30.77
C SER A 38 -36.77 -31.62 30.77
N ALA A 39 -36.06 -31.61 31.90
CA ALA A 39 -34.66 -31.19 31.94
C ALA A 39 -33.79 -32.39 31.61
N VAL A 40 -33.35 -32.48 30.34
CA VAL A 40 -32.25 -33.35 29.93
C VAL A 40 -30.96 -32.52 29.89
N THR A 41 -29.97 -33.07 30.58
CA THR A 41 -28.55 -32.77 30.71
C THR A 41 -27.91 -32.02 29.54
N SER A 42 -27.16 -30.95 29.86
CA SER A 42 -25.89 -30.62 29.19
C SER A 42 -25.03 -29.75 30.09
N THR A 43 -24.09 -30.40 30.77
CA THR A 43 -22.88 -29.80 31.31
C THR A 43 -22.10 -29.14 30.18
N ALA A 44 -22.17 -27.81 30.08
CA ALA A 44 -21.25 -27.02 29.28
C ALA A 44 -20.33 -26.23 30.22
N THR A 45 -19.17 -26.81 30.50
CA THR A 45 -18.02 -26.10 31.06
C THR A 45 -17.70 -24.90 30.15
N PRO A 46 -17.56 -23.66 30.66
CA PRO A 46 -17.12 -22.55 29.83
C PRO A 46 -15.69 -22.83 29.34
N ARG A 47 -15.50 -22.87 28.01
CA ARG A 47 -14.19 -22.83 27.36
C ARG A 47 -13.42 -21.61 27.88
N GLY A 48 -12.13 -21.83 28.15
CA GLY A 48 -11.21 -20.89 28.77
C GLY A 48 -11.43 -19.46 28.33
N GLN A 49 -11.73 -18.61 29.32
CA GLN A 49 -11.54 -17.17 29.17
C GLN A 49 -10.05 -16.95 28.94
N ALA A 50 -9.70 -16.56 27.72
CA ALA A 50 -8.44 -15.92 27.44
C ALA A 50 -8.36 -14.70 28.37
N MET A 51 -7.46 -14.76 29.35
CA MET A 51 -7.12 -13.63 30.21
C MET A 51 -6.47 -12.57 29.32
N GLY A 52 -7.27 -11.61 28.86
CA GLY A 52 -6.79 -10.46 28.10
C GLY A 52 -5.85 -9.61 28.95
N THR A 53 -4.85 -9.03 28.31
CA THR A 53 -4.03 -7.95 28.86
C THR A 53 -4.95 -6.80 29.30
N PRO A 54 -4.61 -6.04 30.37
CA PRO A 54 -5.50 -5.00 30.94
C PRO A 54 -5.96 -3.91 29.95
N ASP A 55 -5.33 -3.80 28.79
CA ASP A 55 -5.62 -2.78 27.77
C ASP A 55 -6.72 -3.18 26.77
N GLY A 56 -7.38 -4.34 26.93
CA GLY A 56 -8.52 -4.74 26.10
C GLY A 56 -8.18 -5.09 24.64
N ARG A 57 -6.91 -5.02 24.23
CA ARG A 57 -6.43 -5.64 22.99
C ARG A 57 -6.48 -7.16 23.18
N ARG A 58 -7.30 -7.86 22.39
CA ARG A 58 -7.08 -9.30 22.19
C ARG A 58 -5.65 -9.41 21.66
N GLY A 59 -4.80 -10.14 22.37
CA GLY A 59 -3.49 -10.51 21.81
C GLY A 59 -3.73 -11.15 20.44
N SER A 60 -2.90 -10.81 19.45
CA SER A 60 -2.99 -11.41 18.12
C SER A 60 -3.01 -12.93 18.28
N VAL A 61 -4.00 -13.58 17.65
CA VAL A 61 -4.11 -15.05 17.65
C VAL A 61 -3.00 -15.67 16.78
N VAL A 62 -2.29 -14.85 16.01
CA VAL A 62 -1.27 -15.26 15.05
C VAL A 62 0.11 -15.27 15.72
N PRO A 63 0.90 -16.36 15.56
CA PRO A 63 2.28 -16.44 16.07
C PRO A 63 3.14 -15.32 15.50
N ASP A 64 3.99 -14.70 16.31
CA ASP A 64 4.93 -13.68 15.82
C ASP A 64 5.73 -14.20 14.62
N PHE A 65 5.92 -13.33 13.61
CA PHE A 65 6.78 -13.65 12.50
C PHE A 65 8.24 -13.69 12.98
N THR A 66 8.79 -14.91 13.00
CA THR A 66 10.09 -15.23 13.62
C THR A 66 11.17 -15.54 12.58
N ALA A 67 10.87 -15.41 11.29
CA ALA A 67 11.89 -15.51 10.26
C ALA A 67 12.84 -14.31 10.40
N ASP A 68 14.14 -14.58 10.47
CA ASP A 68 15.14 -13.51 10.43
C ASP A 68 15.15 -12.88 9.03
N PRO A 69 15.05 -11.55 8.93
CA PRO A 69 15.12 -10.88 7.63
C PRO A 69 16.47 -11.15 6.97
N PRO A 70 16.51 -11.49 5.68
CA PRO A 70 17.77 -11.68 4.97
C PRO A 70 18.55 -10.36 4.97
N VAL A 71 19.86 -10.44 5.21
CA VAL A 71 20.73 -9.26 5.18
C VAL A 71 20.79 -8.73 3.75
N ARG A 72 20.34 -7.47 3.56
CA ARG A 72 20.42 -6.82 2.26
C ARG A 72 21.87 -6.52 1.92
N VAL A 73 22.32 -7.05 0.78
CA VAL A 73 23.60 -6.69 0.20
C VAL A 73 23.38 -5.47 -0.67
N PRO A 74 24.04 -4.32 -0.39
CA PRO A 74 23.91 -3.15 -1.22
C PRO A 74 24.51 -3.41 -2.61
N MET A 75 23.95 -2.76 -3.63
CA MET A 75 24.51 -2.78 -4.98
C MET A 75 25.96 -2.28 -4.95
N THR A 76 26.80 -2.86 -5.79
CA THR A 76 28.12 -2.31 -6.06
C THR A 76 28.01 -0.97 -6.79
N ASP A 77 29.05 -0.14 -6.70
CA ASP A 77 29.09 1.15 -7.43
C ASP A 77 28.90 0.98 -8.94
N ALA A 78 29.41 -0.11 -9.51
CA ALA A 78 29.27 -0.43 -10.92
C ALA A 78 27.82 -0.78 -11.31
N GLU A 79 27.14 -1.57 -10.47
CA GLU A 79 25.73 -1.92 -10.68
C GLU A 79 24.83 -0.70 -10.49
N LEU A 80 25.11 0.15 -9.48
CA LEU A 80 24.39 1.40 -9.27
C LEU A 80 24.56 2.34 -10.47
N ALA A 81 25.78 2.52 -10.97
CA ALA A 81 26.05 3.35 -12.13
C ALA A 81 25.32 2.85 -13.38
N GLU A 82 25.28 1.53 -13.59
CA GLU A 82 24.55 0.92 -14.70
C GLU A 82 23.03 1.10 -14.55
N SER A 83 22.48 0.89 -13.36
CA SER A 83 21.04 1.11 -13.11
C SER A 83 20.64 2.56 -13.37
N LEU A 84 21.40 3.53 -12.86
CA LEU A 84 21.13 4.95 -13.08
C LEU A 84 21.20 5.32 -14.57
N ARG A 85 22.11 4.69 -15.34
CA ARG A 85 22.20 4.86 -16.79
C ARG A 85 20.96 4.33 -17.51
N VAL A 86 20.53 3.11 -17.17
CA VAL A 86 19.31 2.50 -17.73
C VAL A 86 18.08 3.36 -17.41
N ARG A 87 17.96 3.84 -16.16
CA ARG A 87 16.85 4.72 -15.75
C ARG A 87 16.87 6.05 -16.51
N ALA A 88 18.04 6.64 -16.72
CA ALA A 88 18.16 7.85 -17.53
C ALA A 88 17.75 7.60 -19.00
N ASP A 89 18.15 6.49 -19.59
CA ASP A 89 17.75 6.14 -20.97
C ASP A 89 16.23 5.92 -21.08
N GLN A 90 15.62 5.23 -20.11
CA GLN A 90 14.16 5.06 -20.03
C GLN A 90 13.43 6.40 -19.86
N ALA A 91 13.91 7.26 -18.97
CA ALA A 91 13.34 8.59 -18.76
C ALA A 91 13.42 9.42 -20.05
N TRP A 92 14.50 9.31 -20.82
CA TRP A 92 14.62 9.98 -22.11
C TRP A 92 13.62 9.43 -23.15
N SER A 93 13.38 8.12 -23.19
CA SER A 93 12.32 7.55 -24.03
C SER A 93 10.95 8.16 -23.74
N LEU A 94 10.60 8.37 -22.47
CA LEU A 94 9.35 9.03 -22.07
C LEU A 94 9.29 10.51 -22.48
N VAL A 95 10.43 11.20 -22.57
CA VAL A 95 10.48 12.55 -23.15
C VAL A 95 10.11 12.52 -24.62
N LEU A 96 10.69 11.59 -25.39
CA LEU A 96 10.44 11.47 -26.83
C LEU A 96 8.99 11.08 -27.16
N GLU A 97 8.30 10.36 -26.28
CA GLU A 97 6.87 10.10 -26.43
C GLU A 97 6.02 11.38 -26.36
N GLN A 98 6.45 12.36 -25.56
CA GLN A 98 5.75 13.65 -25.38
C GLN A 98 6.24 14.72 -26.36
N GLN A 99 7.54 14.70 -26.68
CA GLN A 99 8.22 15.64 -27.57
C GLN A 99 9.17 14.87 -28.50
N PRO A 100 8.68 14.36 -29.66
CA PRO A 100 9.47 13.50 -30.54
C PRO A 100 10.72 14.16 -31.13
N ASP A 101 10.68 15.49 -31.30
CA ASP A 101 11.80 16.28 -31.86
C ASP A 101 12.75 16.81 -30.78
N ALA A 102 12.56 16.41 -29.51
CA ALA A 102 13.42 16.86 -28.42
C ALA A 102 14.86 16.37 -28.60
N VAL A 103 15.82 17.22 -28.27
CA VAL A 103 17.25 16.90 -28.28
C VAL A 103 17.70 16.60 -26.87
N ARG A 104 18.38 15.46 -26.67
CA ARG A 104 18.85 15.03 -25.35
C ARG A 104 19.88 16.02 -24.81
N PRO A 105 19.65 16.64 -23.63
CA PRO A 105 20.64 17.54 -23.03
C PRO A 105 21.82 16.74 -22.45
N ASP A 106 23.01 17.35 -22.43
CA ASP A 106 24.20 16.82 -21.71
C ASP A 106 24.06 17.06 -20.20
N ALA A 107 23.08 16.39 -19.59
CA ALA A 107 22.86 16.44 -18.15
C ALA A 107 23.90 15.56 -17.44
N ARG A 108 24.73 16.16 -16.59
CA ARG A 108 25.69 15.43 -15.74
C ARG A 108 25.09 15.16 -14.38
N MET A 109 25.27 13.94 -13.90
CA MET A 109 24.99 13.59 -12.51
C MET A 109 25.93 14.38 -11.60
N GLU A 110 25.36 15.13 -10.66
CA GLU A 110 26.13 15.88 -9.67
C GLU A 110 26.22 15.12 -8.35
N ARG A 111 25.12 14.48 -7.94
CA ARG A 111 25.07 13.71 -6.70
C ARG A 111 23.95 12.69 -6.75
N VAL A 112 24.24 11.47 -6.27
CA VAL A 112 23.20 10.48 -5.95
C VAL A 112 22.58 10.84 -4.60
N VAL A 113 21.26 10.93 -4.56
CA VAL A 113 20.49 11.26 -3.36
C VAL A 113 20.11 9.97 -2.62
N ASP A 114 20.31 9.93 -1.30
CA ASP A 114 20.08 8.74 -0.47
C ASP A 114 18.69 8.68 0.18
N ASP A 115 18.03 9.83 0.28
CA ASP A 115 16.82 10.03 1.07
C ASP A 115 15.71 10.64 0.22
N GLU A 116 14.47 10.20 0.43
CA GLU A 116 13.34 10.63 -0.40
C GLU A 116 12.92 12.09 -0.14
N GLU A 117 13.10 12.60 1.09
CA GLU A 117 12.83 14.00 1.43
C GLU A 117 13.86 14.92 0.78
N ASP A 118 15.16 14.60 0.90
CA ASP A 118 16.24 15.31 0.18
C ASP A 118 16.02 15.23 -1.35
N TYR A 119 15.56 14.08 -1.86
CA TYR A 119 15.29 13.94 -3.29
C TYR A 119 14.17 14.88 -3.74
N ALA A 120 13.04 14.95 -3.03
CA ALA A 120 11.95 15.85 -3.36
C ALA A 120 12.39 17.32 -3.32
N GLU A 121 13.16 17.72 -2.31
CA GLU A 121 13.69 19.09 -2.19
C GLU A 121 14.61 19.45 -3.36
N GLN A 122 15.55 18.56 -3.70
CA GLN A 122 16.51 18.77 -4.79
C GLN A 122 15.85 18.81 -6.16
N GLN A 123 14.85 17.96 -6.39
CA GLN A 123 14.07 17.99 -7.62
C GLN A 123 13.32 19.32 -7.76
N VAL A 124 12.64 19.78 -6.70
CA VAL A 124 11.92 21.06 -6.70
C VAL A 124 12.87 22.23 -6.94
N ALA A 125 14.02 22.25 -6.27
CA ALA A 125 15.03 23.30 -6.45
C ALA A 125 15.53 23.35 -7.89
N CYS A 126 15.95 22.21 -8.45
CA CYS A 126 16.43 22.12 -9.82
C CYS A 126 15.37 22.55 -10.84
N LEU A 127 14.12 22.11 -10.67
CA LEU A 127 13.01 22.45 -11.56
C LEU A 127 12.70 23.95 -11.52
N ARG A 128 12.70 24.57 -10.34
CA ARG A 128 12.49 26.01 -10.20
C ARG A 128 13.61 26.82 -10.85
N ASP A 129 14.86 26.39 -10.71
CA ASP A 129 16.01 27.01 -11.39
C ASP A 129 15.88 26.91 -12.92
N ALA A 130 15.25 25.83 -13.42
CA ALA A 130 14.91 25.66 -14.83
C ALA A 130 13.63 26.41 -15.27
N GLY A 131 12.99 27.18 -14.37
CA GLY A 131 11.76 27.93 -14.65
C GLY A 131 10.48 27.10 -14.61
N VAL A 132 10.54 25.86 -14.15
CA VAL A 132 9.38 24.99 -13.97
C VAL A 132 8.73 25.26 -12.62
N THR A 133 7.40 25.39 -12.61
CA THR A 133 6.63 25.53 -11.37
C THR A 133 6.54 24.16 -10.68
N ALA A 134 7.29 24.01 -9.59
CA ALA A 134 7.29 22.80 -8.77
C ALA A 134 7.17 23.12 -7.27
N PHE A 135 6.63 22.19 -6.49
CA PHE A 135 6.49 22.31 -5.04
C PHE A 135 6.50 20.93 -4.38
N THR A 136 6.95 20.87 -3.13
CA THR A 136 6.88 19.66 -2.33
C THR A 136 5.44 19.41 -1.88
N GLU A 137 5.04 18.14 -1.89
CA GLU A 137 3.79 17.63 -1.34
C GLU A 137 4.13 16.65 -0.22
N GLY A 138 3.71 16.95 1.01
CA GLY A 138 4.14 16.17 2.17
C GLY A 138 5.67 16.24 2.37
N GLN A 139 6.26 15.15 2.87
CA GLN A 139 7.69 15.11 3.18
C GLN A 139 8.55 14.54 2.03
N SER A 140 8.04 13.60 1.23
CA SER A 140 8.85 12.83 0.28
C SER A 140 8.33 12.85 -1.16
N SER A 141 7.33 13.68 -1.46
CA SER A 141 6.82 13.85 -2.83
C SER A 141 6.87 15.29 -3.31
N PHE A 142 6.80 15.47 -4.62
CA PHE A 142 6.72 16.79 -5.23
C PHE A 142 5.80 16.76 -6.45
N SER A 143 5.21 17.92 -6.73
CA SER A 143 4.33 18.15 -7.86
C SER A 143 4.93 19.16 -8.81
N ILE A 144 4.56 18.99 -10.08
CA ILE A 144 4.96 19.84 -11.20
C ILE A 144 3.70 20.35 -11.88
N THR A 145 3.68 21.63 -12.23
CA THR A 145 2.62 22.23 -13.06
C THR A 145 3.18 22.57 -14.44
N ASP A 146 2.60 21.96 -15.48
CA ASP A 146 2.92 22.22 -16.89
C ASP A 146 4.44 22.27 -17.19
N GLY A 147 5.18 21.30 -16.63
CA GLY A 147 6.65 21.28 -16.71
C GLY A 147 7.17 20.82 -18.07
N ASP A 148 8.25 21.44 -18.54
CA ASP A 148 8.98 20.98 -19.70
C ASP A 148 9.59 19.58 -19.42
N PRO A 149 9.21 18.53 -20.18
CA PRO A 149 9.73 17.17 -19.98
C PRO A 149 11.25 17.09 -20.12
N VAL A 150 11.89 17.98 -20.91
CA VAL A 150 13.35 18.03 -21.02
C VAL A 150 13.98 18.53 -19.71
N ALA A 151 13.39 19.54 -19.06
CA ALA A 151 13.82 20.03 -17.76
C ALA A 151 13.63 18.97 -16.65
N VAL A 152 12.49 18.26 -16.67
CA VAL A 152 12.21 17.15 -15.73
C VAL A 152 13.24 16.04 -15.89
N TYR A 153 13.55 15.65 -17.12
CA TYR A 153 14.61 14.71 -17.42
C TYR A 153 15.97 15.19 -16.90
N ALA A 154 16.37 16.42 -17.22
CA ALA A 154 17.66 16.96 -16.83
C ALA A 154 17.84 16.98 -15.29
N CYS A 155 16.81 17.36 -14.54
CA CYS A 155 16.85 17.35 -13.08
C CYS A 155 16.95 15.93 -12.51
N SER A 156 16.17 14.98 -13.02
CA SER A 156 16.24 13.58 -12.54
C SER A 156 17.59 12.90 -12.82
N VAL A 157 18.31 13.31 -13.88
CA VAL A 157 19.67 12.84 -14.16
C VAL A 157 20.73 13.56 -13.31
N ARG A 158 20.51 14.83 -12.98
CA ARG A 158 21.43 15.62 -12.17
C ARG A 158 21.45 15.16 -10.70
N PHE A 159 20.27 14.83 -10.16
CA PHE A 159 20.09 14.41 -8.77
C PHE A 159 19.27 13.11 -8.67
N PRO A 160 19.77 11.98 -9.19
CA PRO A 160 19.04 10.73 -9.13
C PRO A 160 18.92 10.23 -7.69
N LEU A 161 17.76 9.70 -7.33
CA LEU A 161 17.60 8.90 -6.12
C LEU A 161 18.39 7.59 -6.27
N ARG A 162 19.10 7.20 -5.21
CA ARG A 162 19.87 5.96 -5.16
C ARG A 162 18.94 4.78 -5.43
N ASP A 163 19.28 3.99 -6.44
CA ASP A 163 18.62 2.72 -6.65
C ASP A 163 19.12 1.72 -5.59
N SER A 164 18.16 1.12 -4.88
CA SER A 164 18.45 0.05 -3.91
C SER A 164 18.47 -1.33 -4.57
N GLY A 165 18.20 -1.39 -5.88
CA GLY A 165 18.12 -2.60 -6.68
C GLY A 165 16.84 -3.37 -6.46
N GLY A 166 16.55 -4.29 -7.38
CA GLY A 166 15.48 -5.26 -7.19
C GLY A 166 15.75 -6.16 -5.99
N ARG A 167 14.70 -6.56 -5.28
CA ARG A 167 14.78 -7.53 -4.17
C ARG A 167 15.40 -8.84 -4.67
N THR A 168 16.31 -9.43 -3.91
CA THR A 168 16.88 -10.76 -4.17
C THR A 168 15.83 -11.86 -4.00
N ASP A 169 16.10 -13.06 -4.51
CA ASP A 169 15.18 -14.20 -4.37
C ASP A 169 14.96 -14.58 -2.89
N ALA A 170 15.98 -14.42 -2.04
CA ALA A 170 15.85 -14.63 -0.60
C ALA A 170 14.91 -13.59 0.06
N GLU A 171 15.00 -12.32 -0.35
CA GLU A 171 14.10 -11.27 0.14
C GLU A 171 12.66 -11.49 -0.35
N LEU A 172 12.48 -11.98 -1.57
CA LEU A 172 11.16 -12.34 -2.09
C LEU A 172 10.59 -13.58 -1.38
N ALA A 173 11.39 -14.62 -1.15
CA ALA A 173 10.97 -15.78 -0.36
C ALA A 173 10.55 -15.37 1.06
N TYR A 174 11.30 -14.47 1.70
CA TYR A 174 10.95 -13.92 3.01
C TYR A 174 9.60 -13.18 3.01
N ILE A 175 9.30 -12.40 1.96
CA ILE A 175 8.01 -11.72 1.80
C ILE A 175 6.87 -12.74 1.60
N HIS A 176 7.12 -13.79 0.82
CA HIS A 176 6.17 -14.88 0.63
C HIS A 176 5.86 -15.60 1.95
N ASP A 177 6.90 -15.93 2.72
CA ASP A 177 6.75 -16.55 4.05
C ASP A 177 5.96 -15.65 5.00
N TYR A 178 6.21 -14.33 4.98
CA TYR A 178 5.43 -13.35 5.73
C TYR A 178 3.94 -13.38 5.33
N TYR A 179 3.64 -13.43 4.03
CA TYR A 179 2.27 -13.49 3.54
C TYR A 179 1.55 -14.77 3.98
N VAL A 180 2.18 -15.93 3.80
CA VAL A 180 1.56 -17.23 4.05
C VAL A 180 1.48 -17.54 5.55
N SER A 181 2.53 -17.22 6.30
CA SER A 181 2.65 -17.63 7.70
C SER A 181 2.05 -16.62 8.68
N TYR A 182 1.89 -15.36 8.27
CA TYR A 182 1.50 -14.28 9.19
C TYR A 182 0.30 -13.47 8.70
N LEU A 183 0.36 -12.95 7.47
CA LEU A 183 -0.68 -12.04 6.97
C LEU A 183 -2.01 -12.74 6.67
N ILE A 184 -1.98 -13.83 5.88
CA ILE A 184 -3.19 -14.60 5.52
C ILE A 184 -3.89 -15.17 6.76
N PRO A 185 -3.19 -15.79 7.74
CA PRO A 185 -3.81 -16.23 8.99
C PRO A 185 -4.44 -15.09 9.79
N CYS A 186 -3.85 -13.90 9.79
CA CYS A 186 -4.44 -12.74 10.45
C CYS A 186 -5.76 -12.33 9.79
N TYR A 187 -5.79 -12.24 8.46
CA TYR A 187 -7.02 -11.93 7.74
C TYR A 187 -8.13 -12.93 8.05
N ALA A 188 -7.82 -14.22 8.16
CA ALA A 188 -8.79 -15.23 8.58
C ALA A 188 -9.28 -15.01 10.03
N ALA A 189 -8.39 -14.64 10.96
CA ALA A 189 -8.74 -14.37 12.36
C ALA A 189 -9.63 -13.12 12.52
N GLU A 190 -9.43 -12.10 11.70
CA GLU A 190 -10.26 -10.90 11.62
C GLU A 190 -11.57 -11.12 10.83
N GLY A 191 -11.87 -12.36 10.45
CA GLY A 191 -13.10 -12.75 9.77
C GLY A 191 -13.13 -12.40 8.29
N ARG A 192 -11.98 -12.08 7.69
CA ARG A 192 -11.81 -11.66 6.30
C ARG A 192 -10.80 -12.54 5.56
N PRO A 193 -10.99 -13.87 5.51
CA PRO A 193 -10.01 -14.77 4.92
C PRO A 193 -9.72 -14.41 3.46
N TYR A 194 -8.45 -14.56 3.07
CA TYR A 194 -8.06 -14.50 1.66
C TYR A 194 -8.77 -15.61 0.86
N VAL A 195 -9.24 -15.27 -0.34
CA VAL A 195 -9.90 -16.20 -1.26
C VAL A 195 -9.12 -16.21 -2.56
N GLY A 196 -8.40 -17.29 -2.82
CA GLY A 196 -7.58 -17.45 -4.01
C GLY A 196 -6.56 -18.56 -3.87
N GLU A 197 -5.86 -18.85 -4.97
CA GLU A 197 -4.71 -19.74 -4.95
C GLU A 197 -3.48 -19.00 -4.42
N VAL A 198 -2.75 -19.66 -3.52
CA VAL A 198 -1.48 -19.16 -3.00
C VAL A 198 -0.37 -19.76 -3.85
N PRO A 199 0.42 -18.96 -4.59
CA PRO A 199 1.49 -19.48 -5.44
C PRO A 199 2.56 -20.16 -4.59
N ALA A 200 3.26 -21.14 -5.17
CA ALA A 200 4.50 -21.63 -4.59
C ALA A 200 5.56 -20.51 -4.60
N VAL A 201 6.58 -20.61 -3.75
CA VAL A 201 7.61 -19.56 -3.61
C VAL A 201 8.34 -19.27 -4.94
N ASP A 202 8.65 -20.30 -5.73
CA ASP A 202 9.33 -20.14 -7.02
C ASP A 202 8.42 -19.42 -8.04
N ASP A 203 7.13 -19.74 -8.06
CA ASP A 203 6.14 -19.09 -8.92
C ASP A 203 5.93 -17.63 -8.50
N PHE A 204 5.87 -17.36 -7.19
CA PHE A 204 5.81 -16.01 -6.65
C PHE A 204 7.01 -15.17 -7.08
N ILE A 205 8.22 -15.72 -6.97
CA ILE A 205 9.45 -15.05 -7.43
C ILE A 205 9.38 -14.78 -8.93
N ALA A 206 9.01 -15.79 -9.73
CA ALA A 206 8.92 -15.66 -11.18
C ALA A 206 7.91 -14.57 -11.61
N ASP A 207 6.76 -14.49 -10.95
CA ASP A 207 5.73 -13.50 -11.24
C ASP A 207 6.15 -12.07 -10.84
N VAL A 208 6.86 -11.91 -9.72
CA VAL A 208 7.46 -10.61 -9.36
C VAL A 208 8.48 -10.16 -10.42
N ARG A 209 9.32 -11.07 -10.92
CA ARG A 209 10.29 -10.76 -11.99
C ARG A 209 9.63 -10.44 -13.32
N ALA A 210 8.45 -11.00 -13.57
CA ALA A 210 7.66 -10.75 -14.76
C ALA A 210 6.74 -9.51 -14.63
N GLU A 211 6.94 -8.68 -13.61
CA GLU A 211 6.14 -7.48 -13.33
C GLU A 211 4.64 -7.77 -13.13
N ARG A 212 4.31 -8.95 -12.61
CA ARG A 212 2.94 -9.38 -12.27
C ARG A 212 2.87 -9.87 -10.82
N PRO A 213 3.21 -9.03 -9.83
CA PRO A 213 3.31 -9.48 -8.44
C PRO A 213 1.97 -9.99 -7.91
N TRP A 214 1.98 -11.16 -7.29
CA TRP A 214 0.84 -11.67 -6.53
C TRP A 214 0.77 -11.01 -5.15
N THR A 215 -0.43 -10.64 -4.71
CA THR A 215 -0.67 -10.07 -3.39
C THR A 215 -1.89 -10.73 -2.71
N PRO A 216 -1.82 -11.11 -1.43
CA PRO A 216 -2.88 -11.84 -0.73
C PRO A 216 -3.95 -10.93 -0.11
N PHE A 217 -4.32 -9.82 -0.75
CA PHE A 217 -5.30 -8.90 -0.16
C PHE A 217 -6.72 -9.45 -0.31
N PRO A 218 -7.56 -9.40 0.75
CA PRO A 218 -8.96 -9.79 0.66
C PRO A 218 -9.75 -8.79 -0.21
N ASP A 219 -10.81 -9.26 -0.85
CA ASP A 219 -11.62 -8.49 -1.81
C ASP A 219 -12.19 -7.16 -1.28
N ALA A 220 -12.30 -7.01 0.04
CA ALA A 220 -12.70 -5.74 0.64
C ALA A 220 -11.87 -5.43 1.89
N MET A 221 -10.70 -4.82 1.74
CA MET A 221 -9.95 -4.36 2.92
C MET A 221 -10.76 -3.33 3.73
N SER A 222 -10.79 -3.46 5.06
CA SER A 222 -11.33 -2.43 5.95
C SER A 222 -10.22 -1.84 6.80
N ASP A 223 -10.37 -0.57 7.21
CA ASP A 223 -9.38 0.11 8.07
C ASP A 223 -9.12 -0.65 9.37
N GLY A 224 -10.15 -1.31 9.91
CA GLY A 224 -10.04 -2.16 11.10
C GLY A 224 -9.13 -3.37 10.88
N VAL A 225 -9.25 -4.05 9.74
CA VAL A 225 -8.42 -5.22 9.39
C VAL A 225 -7.00 -4.77 9.07
N ALA A 226 -6.84 -3.67 8.34
CA ALA A 226 -5.53 -3.10 8.03
C ALA A 226 -4.76 -2.67 9.29
N ALA A 227 -5.47 -2.16 10.31
CA ALA A 227 -4.88 -1.78 11.59
C ALA A 227 -4.65 -2.98 12.54
N ALA A 228 -5.47 -4.02 12.45
CA ALA A 228 -5.36 -5.21 13.29
C ALA A 228 -4.27 -6.17 12.79
N CYS A 229 -4.07 -6.23 11.48
CA CYS A 229 -3.11 -7.15 10.88
C CYS A 229 -1.72 -6.55 10.75
N PRO A 230 -0.70 -7.43 10.81
CA PRO A 230 0.67 -7.00 10.76
C PRO A 230 0.99 -6.29 9.45
N VAL A 231 1.98 -5.41 9.54
CA VAL A 231 2.57 -4.73 8.39
C VAL A 231 3.95 -5.32 8.16
N LEU A 232 4.28 -5.54 6.89
CA LEU A 232 5.60 -6.01 6.50
C LEU A 232 6.67 -5.06 7.06
N PRO A 233 7.83 -5.56 7.55
CA PRO A 233 8.84 -4.69 8.13
C PRO A 233 9.24 -3.57 7.16
N ALA A 234 9.57 -2.39 7.70
CA ALA A 234 9.80 -1.18 6.89
C ALA A 234 10.79 -1.38 5.73
N ALA A 235 11.83 -2.18 5.94
CA ALA A 235 12.83 -2.49 4.92
C ALA A 235 12.30 -3.28 3.71
N TYR A 236 11.11 -3.87 3.83
CA TYR A 236 10.48 -4.71 2.80
C TYR A 236 9.13 -4.19 2.33
N ARG A 237 8.63 -3.07 2.88
CA ARG A 237 7.44 -2.41 2.37
C ARG A 237 7.60 -1.85 0.96
#